data_AF-A0A6J7D0J1-F1
#
_entry.id   AF-A0A6J7D0J1-F1
#
_cell.length_a   1.000
_cell.length_b   1.000
_cell.length_c   1.000
_cell.angle_alpha   90.00
_cell.angle_beta   90.00
_cell.angle_gamma   90.00
#
_symmetry.space_group_name_H-M   'P 1'
#
loop_
_entity.id
_entity.type
_entity.pdbx_description
1 polymer ?
#
loop_
_entity_poly.entity_id
_entity_poly.type
_entity_poly.pdbx_seq_one_letter_code
_entity_poly.pdbx_strand_id
1 'polypeptide(L)'
;MFVSLRLNIALAGRHDRDGVVPDGVVYHRLLIRTFGKYLAVAIAAMVGLFSAALLVGSTSAIRGIPGFILAIIAIPTLPLFGVPVMGGTVRWLLAIVSSAALWAFVGRLAAQRSTSQTISSWPEWRREWTRLSIGVWVGAMFGLGVAAIALGVNPFSI
;
A
#
# COMPACT_ATOMS: atom_id res chain seq x y z
N MET A 1 -39.72 38.54 -16.22
CA MET A 1 -39.56 37.29 -17.01
C MET A 1 -38.10 36.95 -17.32
N PHE A 2 -37.26 37.91 -17.71
CA PHE A 2 -35.83 37.69 -18.03
C PHE A 2 -34.92 37.23 -16.87
N VAL A 3 -35.26 37.56 -15.62
CA VAL A 3 -34.46 37.15 -14.43
C VAL A 3 -34.62 35.65 -14.13
N SER A 4 -35.83 35.10 -14.32
CA SER A 4 -36.10 33.67 -14.15
C SER A 4 -35.35 32.82 -15.19
N LEU A 5 -35.26 33.31 -16.43
CA LEU A 5 -34.52 32.62 -17.51
C LEU A 5 -33.00 32.59 -17.23
N ARG A 6 -32.42 33.67 -16.70
CA ARG A 6 -31.00 33.70 -16.32
C ARG A 6 -30.69 32.82 -15.10
N LEU A 7 -31.63 32.69 -14.16
CA LEU A 7 -31.48 31.77 -13.03
C LEU A 7 -31.52 30.31 -13.49
N ASN A 8 -32.44 29.96 -14.39
CA ASN A 8 -32.53 28.60 -14.93
C ASN A 8 -31.29 28.21 -15.76
N ILE A 9 -30.71 29.12 -16.54
CA ILE A 9 -29.47 28.86 -17.29
C ILE A 9 -28.26 28.74 -16.34
N ALA A 10 -28.23 29.52 -15.26
CA ALA A 10 -27.18 29.44 -14.23
C ALA A 10 -27.29 28.20 -13.32
N LEU A 11 -28.48 27.61 -13.18
CA LEU A 11 -28.73 26.36 -12.46
C LEU A 11 -28.54 25.14 -13.37
N ALA A 12 -28.97 25.21 -14.64
CA ALA A 12 -28.71 24.18 -15.65
C ALA A 12 -27.21 24.02 -15.93
N GLY A 13 -26.48 25.13 -16.03
CA GLY A 13 -25.01 25.12 -16.15
C GLY A 13 -24.26 24.80 -14.86
N ARG A 14 -24.97 24.53 -13.75
CA ARG A 14 -24.39 24.06 -12.48
C ARG A 14 -24.46 22.55 -12.37
N HIS A 15 -25.51 21.91 -12.92
CA HIS A 15 -25.58 20.45 -13.02
C HIS A 15 -24.52 19.86 -13.96
N ASP A 16 -24.11 20.59 -15.00
CA ASP A 16 -22.98 20.19 -15.86
C ASP A 16 -21.60 20.36 -15.19
N ARG A 17 -21.49 21.21 -14.16
CA ARG A 17 -20.21 21.42 -13.44
C ARG A 17 -19.91 20.32 -12.43
N ASP A 18 -20.93 19.59 -12.02
CA ASP A 18 -20.82 18.40 -11.18
C ASP A 18 -20.70 17.11 -12.02
N GLY A 19 -20.54 17.25 -13.35
CA GLY A 19 -20.58 16.25 -14.43
C GLY A 19 -19.56 15.12 -14.37
N VAL A 20 -19.50 14.42 -13.25
CA VAL A 20 -18.84 13.13 -13.11
C VAL A 20 -19.83 12.09 -13.59
N VAL A 21 -19.80 11.80 -14.89
CA VAL A 21 -20.57 10.69 -15.46
C VAL A 21 -20.10 9.39 -14.78
N PRO A 22 -20.99 8.60 -14.16
CA PRO A 22 -20.65 7.26 -13.67
C PRO A 22 -19.98 6.47 -14.81
N ASP A 23 -18.87 5.80 -14.51
CA ASP A 23 -17.98 5.14 -15.49
C ASP A 23 -17.24 6.04 -16.50
N GLY A 24 -17.28 7.36 -16.30
CA GLY A 24 -16.44 8.31 -17.04
C GLY A 24 -14.96 8.32 -16.59
N VAL A 25 -14.08 8.85 -17.44
CA VAL A 25 -12.64 8.98 -17.17
C VAL A 25 -12.35 9.83 -15.93
N VAL A 26 -13.15 10.87 -15.68
CA VAL A 26 -13.03 11.75 -14.50
C VAL A 26 -13.42 11.01 -13.22
N TYR A 27 -14.47 10.19 -13.26
CA TYR A 27 -14.92 9.37 -12.13
C TYR A 27 -13.81 8.42 -11.65
N HIS A 28 -13.20 7.69 -12.58
CA HIS A 28 -12.11 6.76 -12.28
C HIS A 28 -10.90 7.45 -11.65
N ARG A 29 -10.53 8.64 -12.14
CA ARG A 29 -9.44 9.44 -11.54
C ARG A 29 -9.72 9.82 -10.10
N LEU A 30 -10.94 10.27 -9.81
CA LEU A 30 -11.34 10.66 -8.45
C LEU A 30 -11.32 9.46 -7.51
N LEU A 31 -11.83 8.30 -7.95
CA LEU A 31 -11.77 7.08 -7.17
C LEU A 31 -10.33 6.69 -6.84
N ILE A 32 -9.43 6.68 -7.83
CA ILE A 32 -8.02 6.30 -7.62
C ILE A 32 -7.32 7.27 -6.66
N ARG A 33 -7.56 8.60 -6.79
CA ARG A 33 -6.97 9.61 -5.91
C ARG A 33 -7.43 9.47 -4.46
N THR A 34 -8.69 9.12 -4.26
CA THR A 34 -9.28 8.99 -2.92
C THR A 34 -8.91 7.66 -2.27
N PHE A 35 -9.05 6.56 -3.02
CA PHE A 35 -8.96 5.20 -2.49
C PHE A 35 -7.60 4.53 -2.65
N GLY A 36 -6.71 5.02 -3.52
CA GLY A 36 -5.40 4.38 -3.77
C GLY A 36 -4.55 4.18 -2.52
N LYS A 37 -4.58 5.13 -1.58
CA LYS A 37 -3.89 4.99 -0.28
C LYS A 37 -4.46 3.88 0.60
N TYR A 38 -5.79 3.74 0.63
CA TYR A 38 -6.47 2.72 1.43
C TYR A 38 -6.32 1.34 0.80
N LEU A 39 -6.39 1.25 -0.53
CA LEU A 39 -6.20 -0.01 -1.25
C LEU A 39 -4.79 -0.57 -1.04
N ALA A 40 -3.75 0.26 -1.05
CA ALA A 40 -2.39 -0.17 -0.74
C ALA A 40 -2.27 -0.77 0.67
N VAL A 41 -2.86 -0.12 1.68
CA VAL A 41 -2.89 -0.63 3.06
C VAL A 41 -3.72 -1.91 3.16
N ALA A 42 -4.86 -1.99 2.46
CA ALA A 42 -5.70 -3.18 2.45
C ALA A 42 -4.96 -4.38 1.83
N ILE A 43 -4.24 -4.19 0.73
CA ILE A 43 -3.40 -5.23 0.12
C ILE A 43 -2.34 -5.70 1.13
N ALA A 44 -1.63 -4.77 1.77
CA ALA A 44 -0.62 -5.10 2.77
C ALA A 44 -1.23 -5.86 3.96
N ALA A 45 -2.40 -5.44 4.45
CA ALA A 45 -3.12 -6.12 5.52
C ALA A 45 -3.52 -7.55 5.14
N MET A 46 -4.04 -7.76 3.93
CA MET A 46 -4.38 -9.11 3.43
C MET A 46 -3.14 -10.01 3.33
N VAL A 47 -2.02 -9.49 2.84
CA VAL A 47 -0.75 -10.23 2.81
C VAL A 47 -0.27 -10.54 4.23
N GLY A 48 -0.41 -9.61 5.17
CA GLY A 48 -0.05 -9.80 6.57
C GLY A 48 -0.92 -10.85 7.27
N LEU A 49 -2.21 -10.90 6.98
CA LEU A 49 -3.12 -11.94 7.48
C LEU A 49 -2.74 -13.32 6.93
N PHE A 50 -2.42 -13.41 5.64
CA PHE A 50 -1.98 -14.67 5.04
C PHE A 50 -0.63 -15.13 5.62
N SER A 51 0.30 -14.20 5.84
CA SER A 51 1.54 -14.45 6.57
C SER A 51 1.28 -14.99 7.98
N ALA A 52 0.40 -14.35 8.75
CA ALA A 52 0.05 -14.79 10.09
C ALA A 52 -0.54 -16.21 10.08
N ALA A 53 -1.42 -16.53 9.13
CA ALA A 53 -1.98 -17.88 8.98
C ALA A 53 -0.89 -18.94 8.70
N LEU A 54 0.16 -18.59 7.94
CA LEU A 54 1.30 -19.47 7.71
C LEU A 54 2.16 -19.66 8.96
N LEU A 55 2.38 -18.60 9.74
CA LEU A 55 3.30 -18.58 10.88
C LEU A 55 2.70 -19.08 12.19
N VAL A 56 1.41 -18.83 12.43
CA VAL A 56 0.76 -19.19 13.71
C VAL A 56 0.80 -20.70 13.92
N GLY A 57 1.39 -21.09 15.06
CA GLY A 57 1.55 -22.49 15.46
C GLY A 57 2.48 -23.31 14.56
N SER A 58 3.25 -22.67 13.67
CA SER A 58 4.13 -23.38 12.75
C SER A 58 5.52 -23.60 13.32
N THR A 59 5.97 -24.85 13.33
CA THR A 59 7.38 -25.25 13.53
C THR A 59 8.04 -25.70 12.22
N SER A 60 7.30 -25.70 11.11
CA SER A 60 7.78 -26.17 9.80
C SER A 60 8.46 -25.05 9.02
N ALA A 61 9.64 -25.33 8.47
CA ALA A 61 10.37 -24.41 7.59
C ALA A 61 9.59 -24.08 6.30
N ILE A 62 8.85 -25.06 5.75
CA ILE A 62 8.06 -24.90 4.51
C ILE A 62 6.97 -23.83 4.68
N ARG A 63 6.40 -23.69 5.88
CA ARG A 63 5.46 -22.62 6.22
C ARG A 63 6.16 -21.37 6.75
N GLY A 64 7.21 -21.58 7.56
CA GLY A 64 7.95 -20.54 8.27
C GLY A 64 8.63 -19.55 7.33
N ILE A 65 9.40 -20.04 6.35
CA ILE A 65 10.14 -19.18 5.42
C ILE A 65 9.21 -18.30 4.57
N PRO A 66 8.25 -18.83 3.81
CA PRO A 66 7.36 -17.98 3.01
C PRO A 66 6.45 -17.12 3.90
N GLY A 67 5.99 -17.63 5.05
CA GLY A 67 5.23 -16.85 6.02
C GLY A 67 6.00 -15.62 6.50
N PHE A 68 7.29 -15.77 6.79
CA PHE A 68 8.15 -14.68 7.24
C PHE A 68 8.46 -13.68 6.12
N ILE A 69 8.74 -14.15 4.90
CA ILE A 69 8.91 -13.27 3.73
C ILE A 69 7.67 -12.41 3.52
N LEU A 70 6.48 -13.02 3.58
CA LEU A 70 5.21 -12.31 3.46
C LEU A 70 4.99 -11.32 4.62
N ALA A 71 5.47 -11.63 5.83
CA ALA A 71 5.41 -10.71 6.97
C ALA A 71 6.22 -9.44 6.69
N ILE A 72 7.43 -9.57 6.14
CA ILE A 72 8.26 -8.41 5.79
C ILE A 72 7.68 -7.65 4.59
N ILE A 73 7.10 -8.35 3.61
CA ILE A 73 6.39 -7.70 2.49
C ILE A 73 5.21 -6.85 3.00
N ALA A 74 4.43 -7.38 3.94
CA ALA A 74 3.30 -6.66 4.52
C ALA A 74 3.74 -5.53 5.47
N ILE A 75 4.75 -5.80 6.30
CA ILE A 75 5.23 -4.94 7.38
C ILE A 75 6.74 -4.70 7.20
N PRO A 76 7.15 -3.92 6.17
CA PRO A 76 8.56 -3.72 5.82
C PRO A 76 9.40 -3.06 6.91
N THR A 77 8.76 -2.42 7.89
CA THR A 77 9.47 -1.78 9.01
C THR A 77 9.72 -2.70 10.20
N LEU A 78 9.35 -4.00 10.15
CA LEU A 78 9.64 -4.95 11.23
C LEU A 78 11.12 -4.97 11.66
N PRO A 79 12.11 -4.99 10.74
CA PRO A 79 13.52 -5.05 11.12
C PRO A 79 13.98 -3.84 11.93
N LEU A 80 13.41 -2.64 11.67
CA LEU A 80 13.78 -1.41 12.39
C LEU A 80 13.47 -1.50 13.89
N PHE A 81 12.46 -2.28 14.27
CA PHE A 81 12.04 -2.45 15.67
C PHE A 81 12.57 -3.76 16.28
N GLY A 82 13.43 -4.48 15.55
CA GLY A 82 14.02 -5.75 15.97
C GLY A 82 13.03 -6.92 15.99
N VAL A 83 11.84 -6.79 15.42
CA VAL A 83 10.84 -7.85 15.41
C VAL A 83 11.22 -8.87 14.31
N PRO A 84 11.20 -10.19 14.58
CA PRO A 84 10.63 -10.88 15.74
C PRO A 84 11.61 -11.21 16.88
N VAL A 85 12.91 -10.93 16.71
CA VAL A 85 13.95 -11.24 17.71
C VAL A 85 13.66 -10.57 19.06
N MET A 86 13.23 -9.31 18.97
CA MET A 86 12.83 -8.47 20.09
C MET A 86 11.31 -8.53 20.24
N GLY A 87 10.83 -9.17 21.31
CA GLY A 87 9.41 -9.20 21.66
C GLY A 87 8.87 -7.85 22.16
N GLY A 88 7.54 -7.78 22.33
CA GLY A 88 6.85 -6.66 22.98
C GLY A 88 5.78 -6.00 22.11
N THR A 89 4.58 -5.83 22.67
CA THR A 89 3.40 -5.29 21.97
C THR A 89 3.66 -3.90 21.36
N VAL A 90 4.40 -3.04 22.06
CA VAL A 90 4.70 -1.67 21.58
C VAL A 90 5.52 -1.71 20.29
N ARG A 91 6.53 -2.58 20.19
CA ARG A 91 7.38 -2.71 19.00
C ARG A 91 6.59 -3.20 17.79
N TRP A 92 5.70 -4.17 18.01
CA TRP A 92 4.76 -4.65 17.00
C TRP A 92 3.82 -3.54 16.52
N LEU A 93 3.21 -2.79 17.45
CA LEU A 93 2.32 -1.67 17.10
C LEU A 93 3.05 -0.59 16.32
N LEU A 94 4.27 -0.21 16.74
CA LEU A 94 5.08 0.76 16.01
C LEU A 94 5.38 0.27 14.59
N ALA A 95 5.80 -0.99 14.42
CA ALA A 95 6.07 -1.57 13.11
C ALA A 95 4.83 -1.59 12.20
N ILE A 96 3.68 -2.00 12.74
CA ILE A 96 2.41 -2.06 12.00
C ILE A 96 1.98 -0.65 11.57
N VAL A 97 1.98 0.32 12.49
CA VAL A 97 1.54 1.70 12.22
C VAL A 97 2.48 2.39 11.23
N SER A 98 3.80 2.26 11.40
CA SER A 98 4.76 2.86 10.46
C SER A 98 4.68 2.22 9.08
N SER A 99 4.46 0.90 9.00
CA SER A 99 4.26 0.21 7.71
C SER A 99 2.95 0.61 7.05
N ALA A 100 1.86 0.76 7.81
CA ALA A 100 0.58 1.24 7.28
C ALA A 100 0.71 2.67 6.75
N ALA A 101 1.42 3.55 7.47
CA ALA A 101 1.72 4.90 7.00
C ALA A 101 2.57 4.89 5.71
N LEU A 102 3.59 4.04 5.65
CA LEU A 102 4.41 3.84 4.45
C LEU A 102 3.57 3.36 3.25
N TRP A 103 2.73 2.34 3.44
CA TRP A 103 1.88 1.82 2.37
C TRP A 103 0.83 2.82 1.92
N ALA A 104 0.23 3.59 2.84
CA ALA A 104 -0.67 4.67 2.51
C ALA A 104 0.04 5.77 1.69
N PHE A 105 1.28 6.11 2.05
CA PHE A 105 2.09 7.08 1.31
C PHE A 105 2.42 6.57 -0.10
N VAL A 106 2.89 5.32 -0.23
CA VAL A 106 3.18 4.69 -1.52
C VAL A 106 1.92 4.61 -2.39
N GLY A 107 0.78 4.20 -1.83
CA GLY A 107 -0.50 4.15 -2.52
C GLY A 107 -1.00 5.54 -2.98
N ARG A 108 -0.78 6.58 -2.17
CA ARG A 108 -1.06 7.97 -2.52
C ARG A 108 -0.16 8.46 -3.66
N LEU A 109 1.14 8.17 -3.59
CA LEU A 109 2.10 8.58 -4.62
C LEU A 109 1.81 7.87 -5.96
N ALA A 110 1.48 6.58 -5.91
CA ALA A 110 1.04 5.82 -7.08
C ALA A 110 -0.23 6.43 -7.70
N ALA A 111 -1.20 6.83 -6.88
CA ALA A 111 -2.42 7.50 -7.35
C ALA A 111 -2.15 8.88 -7.96
N GLN A 112 -1.23 9.66 -7.40
CA GLN A 112 -0.83 10.94 -7.99
C GLN A 112 -0.18 10.76 -9.36
N ARG A 113 0.73 9.77 -9.47
CA ARG A 113 1.44 9.48 -10.73
C ARG A 113 0.56 8.83 -11.79
N SER A 114 -0.37 7.96 -11.41
CA SER A 114 -1.29 7.33 -12.38
C SER A 114 -2.40 8.26 -12.87
N THR A 115 -2.70 9.34 -12.12
CA THR A 115 -3.74 10.31 -12.48
C THR A 115 -3.20 11.57 -13.14
N SER A 116 -1.88 11.65 -13.40
CA SER A 116 -1.28 12.72 -14.21
C SER A 116 -1.38 12.46 -15.71
N GLN A 117 -1.59 11.21 -16.14
CA GLN A 117 -1.75 10.83 -17.56
C GLN A 117 -3.21 10.96 -18.03
N THR A 118 -3.45 11.13 -19.33
CA THR A 118 -4.79 11.36 -19.94
C THR A 118 -5.76 10.18 -19.75
N ILE A 119 -5.23 8.96 -19.70
CA ILE A 119 -5.99 7.73 -19.42
C ILE A 119 -5.55 7.27 -18.03
N SER A 120 -6.51 7.10 -17.12
CA SER A 120 -6.23 6.70 -15.74
C SER A 120 -7.21 5.63 -15.30
N SER A 121 -6.70 4.42 -15.05
CA SER A 121 -7.49 3.31 -14.54
C SER A 121 -6.71 2.51 -13.47
N TRP A 122 -7.37 1.52 -12.89
CA TRP A 122 -6.82 0.72 -11.79
C TRP A 122 -5.55 -0.08 -12.16
N PRO A 123 -5.43 -0.66 -13.38
CA PRO A 123 -4.18 -1.27 -13.83
C PRO A 123 -2.98 -0.33 -13.83
N GLU A 124 -3.13 0.94 -14.23
CA GLU A 124 -2.03 1.92 -14.20
C GLU A 124 -1.62 2.24 -12.76
N TRP A 125 -2.60 2.43 -11.86
CA TRP A 125 -2.32 2.57 -10.44
C TRP A 125 -1.54 1.37 -9.91
N ARG A 126 -1.97 0.14 -10.23
CA ARG A 126 -1.30 -1.09 -9.79
C ARG A 126 0.13 -1.15 -10.33
N ARG A 127 0.36 -0.82 -11.60
CA ARG A 127 1.70 -0.81 -12.21
C ARG A 127 2.63 0.14 -11.48
N GLU A 128 2.17 1.35 -11.19
CA GLU A 128 2.97 2.37 -10.53
C GLU A 128 3.19 2.05 -9.04
N TRP A 129 2.16 1.53 -8.36
CA TRP A 129 2.28 1.00 -7.01
C TRP A 129 3.32 -0.11 -6.95
N THR A 130 3.24 -1.13 -7.81
CA THR A 130 4.21 -2.24 -7.83
C THR A 130 5.65 -1.75 -8.04
N ARG A 131 5.88 -0.78 -8.94
CA ARG A 131 7.22 -0.20 -9.15
C ARG A 131 7.79 0.44 -7.89
N LEU A 132 6.95 1.20 -7.18
CA LEU A 132 7.34 1.82 -5.91
C LEU A 132 7.55 0.76 -4.81
N SER A 133 6.67 -0.24 -4.75
CA SER A 133 6.73 -1.34 -3.78
C SER A 133 8.00 -2.17 -3.91
N ILE A 134 8.52 -2.39 -5.12
CA ILE A 134 9.78 -3.13 -5.33
C ILE A 134 10.92 -2.49 -4.54
N GLY A 135 11.06 -1.17 -4.57
CA GLY A 135 12.09 -0.48 -3.78
C GLY A 135 11.94 -0.70 -2.28
N VAL A 136 10.70 -0.67 -1.77
CA VAL A 136 10.38 -0.95 -0.36
C VAL A 136 10.74 -2.38 0.01
N TRP A 137 10.36 -3.37 -0.82
CA TRP A 137 10.65 -4.77 -0.58
C TRP A 137 12.15 -5.07 -0.61
N VAL A 138 12.85 -4.57 -1.63
CA VAL A 138 14.31 -4.73 -1.75
C VAL A 138 15.01 -4.10 -0.55
N GLY A 139 14.63 -2.88 -0.16
CA GLY A 139 15.20 -2.20 1.02
C GLY A 139 14.94 -2.95 2.32
N ALA A 140 13.72 -3.44 2.53
CA ALA A 140 13.37 -4.21 3.73
C ALA A 140 14.10 -5.56 3.81
N MET A 141 14.16 -6.29 2.70
CA MET A 141 14.92 -7.54 2.59
C MET A 141 16.42 -7.31 2.81
N PHE A 142 16.97 -6.25 2.21
CA PHE A 142 18.36 -5.88 2.39
C PHE A 142 18.68 -5.55 3.84
N GLY A 143 17.88 -4.70 4.49
CA GLY A 143 18.04 -4.35 5.90
C GLY A 143 17.97 -5.57 6.82
N LEU A 144 17.06 -6.51 6.51
CA LEU A 144 16.97 -7.78 7.22
C LEU A 144 18.24 -8.64 7.04
N GLY A 145 18.77 -8.74 5.82
CA GLY A 145 20.02 -9.46 5.55
C GLY A 145 21.21 -8.86 6.29
N VAL A 146 21.34 -7.52 6.29
CA VAL A 146 22.38 -6.83 7.06
C VAL A 146 22.24 -7.10 8.56
N ALA A 147 21.03 -7.05 9.10
CA ALA A 147 20.78 -7.35 10.51
C ALA A 147 21.14 -8.80 10.85
N ALA A 148 20.80 -9.77 10.00
CA ALA A 148 21.15 -11.17 10.20
C ALA A 148 22.67 -11.38 10.25
N ILE A 149 23.41 -10.79 9.30
CA ILE A 149 24.88 -10.85 9.27
C ILE A 149 25.47 -10.21 10.53
N ALA A 150 24.96 -9.06 10.96
CA ALA A 150 25.40 -8.37 12.18
C ALA A 150 25.16 -9.19 13.45
N LEU A 151 24.13 -10.06 13.46
CA LEU A 151 23.83 -11.00 14.54
C LEU A 151 24.64 -12.31 14.45
N GLY A 152 25.58 -12.41 13.51
CA GLY A 152 26.45 -13.57 13.35
C GLY A 152 25.86 -14.71 12.51
N VAL A 153 24.75 -14.49 11.82
CA VAL A 153 24.22 -15.45 10.85
C VAL A 153 25.08 -15.42 9.59
N ASN A 154 25.74 -16.52 9.27
CA ASN A 154 26.52 -16.64 8.04
C ASN A 154 25.62 -17.18 6.90
N PRO A 155 25.29 -16.37 5.88
CA PRO A 155 24.41 -16.80 4.79
C PRO A 155 25.05 -17.83 3.85
N PHE A 156 26.37 -18.07 3.96
CA PHE A 156 27.11 -19.00 3.10
C PHE A 156 27.47 -20.32 3.79
N SER A 157 27.08 -20.52 5.05
CA SER A 157 27.37 -21.76 5.79
C SER A 157 26.19 -22.73 5.85
N ILE A 158 25.32 -22.70 4.83
CA ILE A 158 24.20 -23.65 4.69
C ILE A 158 24.75 -25.02 4.29
#